data_AF-A0A536QY44-F1
#
_entry.id   AF-A0A536QY44-F1
#
_cell.length_a   1.000
_cell.length_b   1.000
_cell.length_c   1.000
_cell.angle_alpha   90.00
_cell.angle_beta   90.00
_cell.angle_gamma   90.00
#
_symmetry.space_group_name_H-M   'P 1'
#
loop_
_entity.id
_entity.type
_entity.pdbx_description
1 polymer ?
#
loop_
_entity_poly.entity_id
_entity_poly.type
_entity_poly.pdbx_seq_one_letter_code
_entity_poly.pdbx_strand_id
1 'polypeptide(L)'
;MLTALAVLGGIVLLVVLFLQRGREGIDLSLGGLMRVYLYLASLAGVVVFAVGLAGVVAYVLSAAFGLEVIYGGPRPQIEPAFPVQVCPPGQTCPPFPGPPGTFAPVPDDRLRQQGEDLVRGVTFLVFGGIFWGAHWWARRALSPAPERESLLFRSYLILGTAIFGIATIALLPTGIYQALSFAVVNVPGTFRQGAGEALGGGLAALPIWLIYLWLVQRVLRAPVTRPTTVA
;
A
#
# COMPACT_ATOMS: atom_id res chain seq x y z
N MET A 1 6.36 7.89 -4.59
CA MET A 1 5.58 9.09 -4.21
C MET A 1 4.46 9.42 -5.20
N LEU A 2 4.72 9.36 -6.51
CA LEU A 2 3.71 9.55 -7.56
C LEU A 2 2.52 8.58 -7.48
N THR A 3 2.75 7.32 -7.11
CA THR A 3 1.68 6.32 -6.89
C THR A 3 0.76 6.69 -5.72
N ALA A 4 1.32 7.12 -4.59
CA ALA A 4 0.55 7.60 -3.45
C ALA A 4 -0.25 8.86 -3.78
N LEU A 5 0.35 9.80 -4.53
CA LEU A 5 -0.33 11.01 -5.00
C LEU A 5 -1.40 10.71 -6.05
N ALA A 6 -1.19 9.73 -6.92
CA ALA A 6 -2.17 9.29 -7.91
C ALA A 6 -3.35 8.55 -7.27
N VAL A 7 -3.10 7.74 -6.25
CA VAL A 7 -4.16 7.09 -5.45
C VAL A 7 -4.94 8.14 -4.67
N LEU A 8 -4.27 9.08 -4.00
CA LEU A 8 -4.93 10.21 -3.33
C LEU A 8 -5.72 11.08 -4.32
N GLY A 9 -5.15 11.42 -5.46
CA GLY A 9 -5.81 12.19 -6.52
C GLY A 9 -7.01 11.46 -7.11
N GLY A 10 -6.92 10.15 -7.34
CA GLY A 10 -8.02 9.31 -7.81
C GLY A 10 -9.13 9.17 -6.77
N ILE A 11 -8.80 9.04 -5.49
CA ILE A 11 -9.77 9.03 -4.38
C ILE A 11 -10.48 10.38 -4.29
N VAL A 12 -9.75 11.49 -4.35
CA VAL A 12 -10.33 12.85 -4.35
C VAL A 12 -11.23 13.05 -5.57
N LEU A 13 -10.79 12.63 -6.76
CA LEU A 13 -11.60 12.73 -7.99
C LEU A 13 -12.89 11.91 -7.89
N LEU A 14 -12.80 10.67 -7.39
CA LEU A 14 -13.97 9.83 -7.17
C LEU A 14 -14.94 10.44 -6.16
N VAL A 15 -14.43 10.93 -5.03
CA VAL A 15 -15.24 11.62 -4.01
C VAL A 15 -15.91 12.86 -4.60
N VAL A 16 -15.20 13.68 -5.37
CA VAL A 16 -15.73 14.90 -6.00
C VAL A 16 -16.82 14.56 -7.04
N LEU A 17 -16.56 13.61 -7.93
CA LEU A 17 -17.55 13.19 -8.94
C LEU A 17 -18.81 12.60 -8.30
N PHE A 18 -18.66 11.94 -7.14
CA PHE A 18 -19.78 11.36 -6.41
C PHE A 18 -20.59 12.40 -5.64
N LEU A 19 -19.93 13.37 -5.00
CA LEU A 19 -20.58 14.51 -4.35
C LEU A 19 -21.34 15.39 -5.36
N GLN A 20 -20.80 15.56 -6.57
CA GLN A 20 -21.45 16.32 -7.64
C GLN A 20 -22.74 15.66 -8.14
N ARG A 21 -22.82 14.31 -8.12
CA ARG A 21 -24.03 13.57 -8.53
C ARG A 21 -25.10 13.44 -7.43
N GLY A 22 -24.77 13.73 -6.17
CA GLY A 22 -25.64 13.52 -5.01
C GLY A 22 -26.27 14.78 -4.39
N ARG A 23 -26.32 15.91 -5.11
CA ARG A 23 -26.68 17.24 -4.56
C ARG A 23 -28.05 17.34 -3.88
N GLU A 24 -28.95 16.37 -4.03
CA GLU A 24 -30.30 16.41 -3.46
C GLU A 24 -30.41 15.81 -2.03
N GLY A 25 -29.33 15.30 -1.43
CA GLY A 25 -29.41 14.58 -0.14
C GLY A 25 -28.30 14.83 0.88
N ILE A 26 -27.45 15.84 0.68
CA ILE A 26 -26.35 16.13 1.62
C ILE A 26 -26.82 17.18 2.63
N ASP A 27 -26.99 16.76 3.88
CA ASP A 27 -27.21 17.66 5.01
C ASP A 27 -25.92 18.48 5.27
N LEU A 28 -25.99 19.78 4.96
CA LEU A 28 -24.89 20.73 5.19
C LEU A 28 -24.86 21.25 6.64
N SER A 29 -25.70 20.72 7.53
CA SER A 29 -25.57 20.98 8.96
C SER A 29 -24.19 20.56 9.48
N LEU A 30 -23.78 21.16 10.60
CA LEU A 30 -22.55 20.79 11.30
C LEU A 30 -22.48 19.28 11.59
N GLY A 31 -23.62 18.66 11.94
CA GLY A 31 -23.71 17.22 12.19
C GLY A 31 -23.51 16.39 10.92
N GLY A 32 -24.09 16.80 9.79
CA GLY A 32 -23.89 16.14 8.50
C GLY A 32 -22.43 16.21 8.02
N LEU A 33 -21.82 17.40 8.09
CA LEU A 33 -20.41 17.61 7.74
C LEU A 33 -19.46 16.80 8.63
N MET A 34 -19.71 16.76 9.94
CA MET A 34 -18.93 15.96 10.88
C MET A 34 -18.97 14.47 10.52
N ARG A 35 -20.14 13.93 10.14
CA ARG A 35 -20.25 12.53 9.71
C ARG A 35 -19.44 12.26 8.44
N VAL A 36 -19.53 13.14 7.44
CA VAL A 36 -18.73 13.02 6.21
C VAL A 36 -17.24 12.96 6.55
N TYR A 37 -16.77 13.88 7.39
CA TYR A 37 -15.39 13.90 7.87
C TYR A 37 -15.01 12.56 8.54
N LEU A 38 -15.81 12.05 9.47
CA LEU A 38 -15.50 10.81 10.19
C LEU A 38 -15.43 9.59 9.26
N TYR A 39 -16.28 9.51 8.23
CA TYR A 39 -16.23 8.44 7.24
C TYR A 39 -14.98 8.52 6.35
N LEU A 40 -14.65 9.72 5.86
CA LEU A 40 -13.46 9.94 5.05
C LEU A 40 -12.18 9.69 5.86
N ALA A 41 -12.12 10.18 7.09
CA ALA A 41 -11.00 9.97 8.00
C ALA A 41 -10.86 8.49 8.38
N SER A 42 -11.97 7.79 8.65
CA SER A 42 -11.93 6.34 8.87
C SER A 42 -11.35 5.62 7.65
N LEU A 43 -11.79 5.95 6.43
CA LEU A 43 -11.26 5.33 5.21
C LEU A 43 -9.77 5.63 5.01
N ALA A 44 -9.35 6.88 5.22
CA ALA A 44 -7.95 7.28 5.16
C ALA A 44 -7.10 6.49 6.18
N GLY A 45 -7.61 6.27 7.40
CA GLY A 45 -6.98 5.41 8.40
C GLY A 45 -6.77 3.98 7.91
N VAL A 46 -7.77 3.37 7.26
CA VAL A 46 -7.62 2.02 6.66
C VAL A 46 -6.58 2.02 5.54
N VAL A 47 -6.51 3.07 4.71
CA VAL A 47 -5.49 3.19 3.66
C VAL A 47 -4.09 3.27 4.26
N VAL A 48 -3.87 4.11 5.27
CA VAL A 48 -2.58 4.22 5.97
C VAL A 48 -2.21 2.88 6.63
N PHE A 49 -3.18 2.22 7.26
CA PHE A 49 -3.01 0.89 7.83
C PHE A 49 -2.56 -0.13 6.77
N ALA A 50 -3.20 -0.13 5.60
CA ALA A 50 -2.85 -1.04 4.50
C ALA A 50 -1.44 -0.78 3.93
N VAL A 51 -1.03 0.49 3.83
CA VAL A 51 0.35 0.85 3.44
C VAL A 51 1.35 0.33 4.47
N GLY A 52 1.03 0.45 5.76
CA GLY A 52 1.85 -0.11 6.83
C GLY A 52 1.96 -1.63 6.75
N LEU A 53 0.82 -2.30 6.55
CA LEU A 53 0.75 -3.75 6.37
C LEU A 53 1.57 -4.22 5.16
N ALA A 54 1.56 -3.48 4.05
CA ALA A 54 2.36 -3.81 2.87
C ALA A 54 3.86 -3.84 3.17
N GLY A 55 4.38 -2.87 3.95
CA GLY A 55 5.79 -2.85 4.37
C GLY A 55 6.15 -4.01 5.30
N VAL A 56 5.28 -4.34 6.25
CA VAL A 56 5.47 -5.51 7.13
C VAL A 56 5.44 -6.81 6.32
N VAL A 57 4.53 -6.93 5.34
CA VAL A 57 4.48 -8.10 4.45
C VAL A 57 5.76 -8.19 3.61
N ALA A 58 6.26 -7.10 3.05
CA ALA A 58 7.54 -7.09 2.31
C ALA A 58 8.72 -7.54 3.19
N TYR A 59 8.78 -7.07 4.44
CA TYR A 59 9.76 -7.54 5.42
C TYR A 59 9.66 -9.06 5.66
N VAL A 60 8.46 -9.57 5.94
CA VAL A 60 8.25 -11.01 6.18
C VAL A 60 8.58 -11.85 4.95
N LEU A 61 8.16 -11.40 3.77
CA LEU A 61 8.46 -12.09 2.51
C LEU A 61 9.95 -12.11 2.23
N SER A 62 10.69 -11.04 2.51
CA SER A 62 12.13 -11.00 2.26
C SER A 62 12.90 -11.89 3.22
N ALA A 63 12.43 -12.02 4.47
CA ALA A 63 12.96 -12.98 5.42
C ALA A 63 12.71 -14.44 4.98
N ALA A 64 11.57 -14.71 4.32
CA ALA A 64 11.20 -16.06 3.89
C ALA A 64 11.79 -16.48 2.52
N PHE A 65 11.82 -15.56 1.56
CA PHE A 65 12.15 -15.85 0.15
C PHE A 65 13.48 -15.20 -0.30
N GLY A 66 14.13 -14.43 0.57
CA GLY A 66 15.39 -13.76 0.29
C GLY A 66 15.23 -12.32 -0.18
N LEU A 67 16.29 -11.53 0.04
CA LEU A 67 16.34 -10.11 -0.30
C LEU A 67 16.27 -9.87 -1.81
N GLU A 68 16.83 -10.75 -2.63
CA GLU A 68 16.90 -10.55 -4.08
C GLU A 68 15.51 -10.64 -4.74
N VAL A 69 14.66 -11.57 -4.28
CA VAL A 69 13.30 -11.74 -4.82
C VAL A 69 12.44 -10.52 -4.49
N ILE A 70 12.59 -9.98 -3.28
CA ILE A 70 11.71 -8.93 -2.76
C ILE A 70 12.22 -7.52 -3.08
N TYR A 71 13.54 -7.29 -2.99
CA TYR A 71 14.15 -5.98 -3.21
C TYR A 71 14.86 -5.85 -4.56
N GLY A 72 15.08 -6.96 -5.26
CA GLY A 72 15.60 -6.96 -6.62
C GLY A 72 17.06 -7.40 -6.74
N GLY A 73 17.47 -7.62 -7.98
CA GLY A 73 18.83 -8.01 -8.33
C GLY A 73 19.82 -6.84 -8.28
N PRO A 74 21.14 -7.10 -8.34
CA PRO A 74 22.16 -6.06 -8.37
C PRO A 74 21.86 -5.06 -9.50
N ARG A 75 21.94 -3.76 -9.21
CA ARG A 75 22.03 -2.75 -10.27
C ARG A 75 23.34 -3.03 -11.02
N PRO A 76 23.38 -3.02 -12.36
CA PRO A 76 24.64 -3.11 -13.08
C PRO A 76 25.58 -2.07 -12.49
N GLN A 77 26.68 -2.55 -11.89
CA GLN A 77 27.73 -1.69 -11.35
C GLN A 77 28.28 -0.92 -12.55
N ILE A 78 27.86 0.33 -12.71
CA ILE A 78 28.44 1.24 -13.71
C ILE A 78 29.80 1.73 -13.24
N GLU A 79 30.08 1.65 -11.94
CA GLU A 79 31.40 1.97 -11.39
C GLU A 79 32.22 0.70 -11.17
N PRO A 80 33.44 0.63 -11.73
CA PRO A 80 34.43 -0.29 -11.20
C PRO A 80 34.59 0.01 -9.71
N ALA A 81 34.74 -1.04 -8.89
CA ALA A 81 34.97 -0.95 -7.45
C ALA A 81 36.26 -0.20 -7.05
N PHE A 82 36.91 0.43 -8.03
CA PHE A 82 38.17 1.14 -7.95
C PHE A 82 38.04 2.39 -8.82
N PRO A 83 38.64 3.54 -8.45
CA PRO A 83 39.03 4.50 -9.45
C PRO A 83 39.95 3.75 -10.43
N VAL A 84 39.49 3.52 -11.67
CA VAL A 84 40.40 3.03 -12.71
C VAL A 84 41.46 4.11 -12.83
N GLN A 85 42.69 3.82 -12.39
CA GLN A 85 43.80 4.74 -12.65
C GLN A 85 43.97 4.79 -14.17
N VAL A 86 43.44 5.85 -14.79
CA VAL A 86 43.66 6.13 -16.20
C VAL A 86 45.06 6.70 -16.30
N CYS A 87 46.06 5.83 -16.48
CA CYS A 87 47.43 6.24 -16.69
C CYS A 87 47.62 6.70 -18.15
N PRO A 88 48.47 7.72 -18.40
CA PRO A 88 48.80 8.13 -19.76
C PRO A 88 49.36 6.98 -20.61
N PRO A 89 49.17 6.99 -21.95
CA PRO A 89 49.73 5.97 -22.83
C PRO A 89 51.24 5.83 -22.64
N GLY A 90 51.71 4.60 -22.39
CA GLY A 90 53.14 4.31 -22.21
C GLY A 90 53.67 4.44 -20.78
N GLN A 91 52.82 4.68 -19.78
CA GLN A 91 53.21 4.63 -18.37
C GLN A 91 52.60 3.45 -17.63
N THR A 92 53.41 2.78 -16.81
CA THR A 92 52.95 1.75 -15.86
C THR A 92 52.37 2.42 -14.62
N CYS A 93 51.11 2.11 -14.29
CA CYS A 93 50.51 2.60 -13.05
C CYS A 93 51.27 2.04 -11.83
N PRO A 94 51.49 2.85 -10.77
CA PRO A 94 52.07 2.34 -9.54
C PRO A 94 51.17 1.24 -8.94
N PRO A 95 51.73 0.19 -8.34
CA PRO A 95 50.93 -0.82 -7.65
C PRO A 95 50.13 -0.14 -6.54
N PHE A 96 48.84 -0.46 -6.44
CA PHE A 96 47.91 0.11 -5.46
C PHE A 96 48.51 0.01 -4.04
N PRO A 97 48.74 1.13 -3.32
CA PRO A 97 49.24 1.10 -1.95
C PRO A 97 48.09 0.80 -1.00
N GLY A 98 47.51 -0.39 -1.13
CA GLY A 98 46.52 -0.93 -0.20
C GLY A 98 46.99 -2.31 0.25
N PRO A 99 46.89 -2.64 1.55
CA PRO A 99 47.23 -3.99 2.00
C PRO A 99 46.41 -5.03 1.20
N PRO A 100 47.02 -6.15 0.77
CA PRO A 100 46.29 -7.22 0.08
C PRO A 100 45.23 -7.77 1.04
N GLY A 101 43.97 -7.44 0.80
CA GLY A 101 42.85 -7.96 1.59
C GLY A 101 41.92 -6.95 2.24
N THR A 102 42.15 -5.63 2.16
CA THR A 102 41.11 -4.66 2.56
C THR A 102 40.08 -4.44 1.46
N PHE A 103 39.46 -5.53 1.01
CA PHE A 103 38.21 -5.47 0.26
C PHE A 103 37.09 -5.32 1.29
N ALA A 104 36.71 -4.08 1.60
CA ALA A 104 35.46 -3.85 2.31
C ALA A 104 34.32 -4.32 1.39
N PRO A 105 33.50 -5.31 1.78
CA PRO A 105 32.32 -5.67 0.99
C PRO A 105 31.47 -4.42 0.81
N VAL A 106 31.04 -4.14 -0.42
CA VAL A 106 30.05 -3.07 -0.65
C VAL A 106 28.81 -3.43 0.19
N PRO A 107 28.36 -2.54 1.10
CA PRO A 107 27.18 -2.83 1.92
C PRO A 107 25.97 -3.14 1.03
N ASP A 108 25.25 -4.22 1.34
CA ASP A 108 24.03 -4.55 0.61
C ASP A 108 22.90 -3.58 1.02
N ASP A 109 22.62 -2.61 0.15
CA ASP A 109 21.55 -1.62 0.32
C ASP A 109 20.18 -2.25 0.61
N ARG A 110 19.95 -3.51 0.20
CA ARG A 110 18.68 -4.22 0.45
C ARG A 110 18.43 -4.48 1.92
N LEU A 111 19.48 -4.70 2.73
CA LEU A 111 19.35 -4.88 4.18
C LEU A 111 18.84 -3.58 4.83
N ARG A 112 19.34 -2.44 4.37
CA ARG A 112 18.85 -1.13 4.83
C ARG A 112 17.40 -0.92 4.41
N GLN A 113 17.06 -1.20 3.15
CA GLN A 113 15.68 -1.11 2.65
C GLN A 113 14.71 -2.00 3.43
N GLN A 114 15.13 -3.23 3.74
CA GLN A 114 14.36 -4.16 4.57
C GLN A 114 14.07 -3.59 5.97
N GLY A 115 15.07 -3.00 6.62
CA GLY A 115 14.90 -2.33 7.90
C GLY A 115 13.98 -1.11 7.83
N GLU A 116 14.13 -0.28 6.79
CA GLU A 116 13.29 0.88 6.54
C GLU A 116 11.82 0.50 6.31
N ASP A 117 11.57 -0.54 5.53
CA ASP A 117 10.22 -1.07 5.27
C ASP A 117 9.54 -1.60 6.53
N LEU A 118 10.29 -2.30 7.40
CA LEU A 118 9.76 -2.76 8.67
C LEU A 118 9.40 -1.58 9.57
N VAL A 119 10.32 -0.64 9.77
CA VAL A 119 10.12 0.51 10.67
C VAL A 119 8.96 1.38 10.17
N ARG A 120 8.97 1.73 8.89
CA ARG A 120 7.90 2.50 8.26
C ARG A 120 6.57 1.73 8.25
N GLY A 121 6.63 0.44 7.96
CA GLY A 121 5.49 -0.47 7.92
C GLY A 121 4.77 -0.53 9.26
N VAL A 122 5.51 -0.85 10.33
CA VAL A 122 4.98 -0.88 11.70
C VAL A 122 4.43 0.47 12.12
N THR A 123 5.14 1.56 11.81
CA THR A 123 4.70 2.92 12.13
C THR A 123 3.34 3.21 11.49
N PHE A 124 3.19 3.03 10.18
CA PHE A 124 1.91 3.29 9.52
C PHE A 124 0.81 2.30 9.89
N LEU A 125 1.15 1.05 10.20
CA LEU A 125 0.19 0.06 10.66
C LEU A 125 -0.41 0.48 12.00
N VAL A 126 0.43 0.86 12.97
CA VAL A 126 -0.01 1.27 14.31
C VAL A 126 -0.79 2.59 14.24
N PHE A 127 -0.20 3.63 13.63
CA PHE A 127 -0.86 4.94 13.56
C PHE A 127 -2.13 4.90 12.70
N GLY A 128 -2.11 4.19 11.57
CA GLY A 128 -3.30 3.99 10.73
C GLY A 128 -4.40 3.23 11.46
N GLY A 129 -4.05 2.19 12.22
CA GLY A 129 -4.99 1.41 13.04
C GLY A 129 -5.61 2.23 14.15
N ILE A 130 -4.82 3.00 14.90
CA ILE A 130 -5.30 3.90 15.95
C ILE A 130 -6.20 4.99 15.35
N PHE A 131 -5.76 5.61 14.26
CA PHE A 131 -6.53 6.67 13.58
C PHE A 131 -7.87 6.14 13.07
N TRP A 132 -7.87 4.99 12.39
CA TRP A 132 -9.09 4.33 11.96
C TRP A 132 -10.00 4.00 13.15
N GLY A 133 -9.45 3.39 14.22
CA GLY A 133 -10.20 2.98 15.40
C GLY A 133 -10.86 4.17 16.11
N ALA A 134 -10.14 5.28 16.27
CA ALA A 134 -10.65 6.50 16.90
C ALA A 134 -11.82 7.09 16.10
N HIS A 135 -11.68 7.21 14.78
CA HIS A 135 -12.73 7.75 13.91
C HIS A 135 -13.92 6.80 13.79
N TRP A 136 -13.66 5.49 13.76
CA TRP A 136 -14.67 4.45 13.80
C TRP A 136 -15.48 4.46 15.10
N TRP A 137 -14.83 4.73 16.22
CA TRP A 137 -15.52 4.84 17.50
C TRP A 137 -16.37 6.12 17.55
N ALA A 138 -15.83 7.26 17.11
CA ALA A 138 -16.54 8.53 17.05
C ALA A 138 -17.80 8.46 16.18
N ARG A 139 -17.75 7.83 14.99
CA ARG A 139 -18.94 7.67 14.14
C ARG A 139 -20.03 6.83 14.81
N ARG A 140 -19.66 5.81 15.59
CA ARG A 140 -20.61 4.98 16.33
C ARG A 140 -21.25 5.75 17.49
N ALA A 141 -20.47 6.56 18.20
CA ALA A 141 -20.96 7.38 19.31
C ALA A 141 -21.95 8.47 18.85
N LEU A 142 -21.77 9.01 17.64
CA LEU A 142 -22.55 10.14 17.11
C LEU A 142 -23.74 9.74 16.21
N SER A 143 -24.06 8.45 16.08
CA SER A 143 -25.12 7.95 15.19
C SER A 143 -26.48 7.83 15.91
N PRO A 144 -27.51 8.64 15.56
CA PRO A 144 -28.81 8.66 16.25
C PRO A 144 -29.89 7.72 15.64
N ALA A 145 -29.60 7.00 14.55
CA ALA A 145 -30.55 6.14 13.80
C ALA A 145 -29.77 5.01 13.10
N PRO A 146 -30.39 3.98 12.47
CA PRO A 146 -29.66 2.83 11.95
C PRO A 146 -28.68 3.24 10.84
N GLU A 147 -27.40 3.34 11.19
CA GLU A 147 -26.25 3.74 10.35
C GLU A 147 -26.22 2.99 8.99
N ARG A 148 -26.74 1.76 8.98
CA ARG A 148 -26.81 0.84 7.84
C ARG A 148 -27.72 1.30 6.70
N GLU A 149 -28.68 2.17 6.97
CA GLU A 149 -29.55 2.73 5.93
C GLU A 149 -28.99 4.00 5.29
N SER A 150 -27.94 4.59 5.88
CA SER A 150 -27.40 5.86 5.40
C SER A 150 -26.64 5.71 4.08
N LEU A 151 -26.81 6.70 3.20
CA LEU A 151 -26.05 6.80 1.95
C LEU A 151 -24.54 6.88 2.23
N LEU A 152 -24.12 7.61 3.26
CA LEU A 152 -22.70 7.76 3.63
C LEU A 152 -22.04 6.41 3.97
N PHE A 153 -22.73 5.58 4.74
CA PHE A 153 -22.24 4.23 5.07
C PHE A 153 -22.10 3.37 3.81
N ARG A 154 -23.10 3.37 2.93
CA ARG A 154 -23.06 2.62 1.67
C ARG A 154 -21.91 3.10 0.78
N SER A 155 -21.76 4.42 0.64
CA SER A 155 -20.66 5.03 -0.11
C SER A 155 -19.29 4.67 0.46
N TYR A 156 -19.13 4.70 1.78
CA TYR A 156 -17.90 4.26 2.45
C TYR A 156 -17.55 2.81 2.12
N LEU A 157 -18.54 1.90 2.15
CA LEU A 157 -18.32 0.50 1.81
C LEU A 157 -17.96 0.29 0.34
N ILE A 158 -18.69 0.95 -0.59
CA ILE A 158 -18.43 0.84 -2.02
C ILE A 158 -17.06 1.43 -2.37
N LEU A 159 -16.71 2.60 -1.81
CA LEU A 159 -15.44 3.25 -2.05
C LEU A 159 -14.27 2.41 -1.52
N GLY A 160 -14.37 1.87 -0.31
CA GLY A 160 -13.39 0.93 0.22
C GLY A 160 -13.25 -0.32 -0.67
N THR A 161 -14.37 -0.91 -1.09
CA THR A 161 -14.37 -2.06 -2.02
C THR A 161 -13.64 -1.72 -3.32
N ALA A 162 -13.92 -0.56 -3.92
CA ALA A 162 -13.31 -0.13 -5.16
C ALA A 162 -11.79 0.13 -5.02
N ILE A 163 -11.38 0.90 -4.01
CA ILE A 163 -9.97 1.24 -3.77
C ILE A 163 -9.14 -0.04 -3.58
N PHE A 164 -9.53 -0.90 -2.65
CA PHE A 164 -8.76 -2.11 -2.34
C PHE A 164 -8.89 -3.18 -3.43
N GLY A 165 -10.02 -3.24 -4.13
CA GLY A 165 -10.20 -4.13 -5.29
C GLY A 165 -9.29 -3.76 -6.46
N ILE A 166 -9.25 -2.47 -6.83
CA ILE A 166 -8.34 -1.96 -7.88
C ILE A 166 -6.88 -2.18 -7.46
N ALA A 167 -6.52 -1.88 -6.21
CA ALA A 167 -5.18 -2.12 -5.71
C ALA A 167 -4.80 -3.61 -5.80
N THR A 168 -5.71 -4.51 -5.43
CA THR A 168 -5.47 -5.97 -5.53
C THR A 168 -5.25 -6.40 -6.98
N ILE A 169 -6.12 -5.99 -7.91
CA ILE A 169 -6.03 -6.38 -9.33
C ILE A 169 -4.78 -5.79 -10.00
N ALA A 170 -4.37 -4.59 -9.62
CA ALA A 170 -3.17 -3.95 -10.17
C ALA A 170 -1.87 -4.53 -9.59
N LEU A 171 -1.81 -4.70 -8.27
CA LEU A 171 -0.55 -5.00 -7.59
C LEU A 171 -0.28 -6.50 -7.47
N LEU A 172 -1.30 -7.31 -7.17
CA LEU A 172 -1.09 -8.73 -6.88
C LEU A 172 -0.59 -9.51 -8.10
N PRO A 173 -1.19 -9.39 -9.32
CA PRO A 173 -0.67 -10.07 -10.50
C PRO A 173 0.75 -9.60 -10.87
N THR A 174 1.02 -8.29 -10.76
CA THR A 174 2.36 -7.73 -11.01
C THR A 174 3.39 -8.28 -10.03
N GLY A 175 3.08 -8.34 -8.73
CA GLY A 175 3.96 -8.89 -7.71
C GLY A 175 4.22 -10.39 -7.90
N ILE A 176 3.19 -11.16 -8.24
CA ILE A 176 3.32 -12.59 -8.57
C ILE A 176 4.22 -12.78 -9.79
N TYR A 177 3.99 -12.01 -10.86
CA TYR A 177 4.84 -12.05 -12.05
C TYR A 177 6.30 -11.73 -11.71
N GLN A 178 6.55 -10.66 -10.95
CA GLN A 178 7.89 -10.26 -10.54
C GLN A 178 8.57 -11.38 -9.72
N ALA A 179 7.88 -11.97 -8.74
CA ALA A 179 8.42 -13.07 -7.93
C ALA A 179 8.71 -14.33 -8.77
N LEU A 180 7.79 -14.72 -9.67
CA LEU A 180 7.99 -15.87 -10.56
C LEU A 180 9.12 -15.64 -11.57
N SER A 181 9.30 -14.40 -12.04
CA SER A 181 10.39 -14.06 -12.96
C SER A 181 11.77 -14.31 -12.35
N PHE A 182 11.90 -14.18 -11.02
CA PHE A 182 13.12 -14.56 -10.30
C PHE A 182 13.36 -16.07 -10.35
N ALA A 183 12.32 -16.88 -10.16
CA ALA A 183 12.43 -18.33 -10.14
C ALA A 183 12.66 -18.92 -11.54
N VAL A 184 12.02 -18.36 -12.57
CA VAL A 184 11.95 -18.97 -13.92
C VAL A 184 12.97 -18.36 -14.88
N VAL A 185 13.14 -17.03 -14.87
CA VAL A 185 13.94 -16.29 -15.86
C VAL A 185 15.24 -15.79 -15.21
N ASN A 186 16.00 -16.72 -14.61
CA ASN A 186 17.20 -16.36 -13.88
C ASN A 186 18.43 -16.18 -14.78
N VAL A 187 18.56 -15.00 -15.40
CA VAL A 187 19.78 -14.57 -16.13
C VAL A 187 20.73 -13.78 -15.19
N PRO A 188 21.93 -14.32 -14.88
CA PRO A 188 22.93 -13.62 -14.05
C PRO A 188 23.35 -12.27 -14.65
N GLY A 189 23.63 -11.29 -13.78
CA GLY A 189 24.18 -9.98 -14.20
C GLY A 189 23.18 -8.98 -14.78
N THR A 190 21.87 -9.29 -14.77
CA THR A 190 20.82 -8.38 -15.24
C THR A 190 20.08 -7.73 -14.07
N PHE A 191 19.79 -6.42 -14.17
CA PHE A 191 18.94 -5.74 -13.20
C PHE A 191 17.53 -6.30 -13.24
N ARG A 192 16.95 -6.51 -12.05
CA ARG A 192 15.55 -6.91 -11.91
C ARG A 192 14.90 -6.16 -10.77
N GLN A 193 13.69 -5.69 -11.05
CA GLN A 193 12.84 -5.07 -10.04
C GLN A 193 12.37 -6.12 -9.03
N GLY A 194 12.53 -5.84 -7.74
CA GLY A 194 12.03 -6.69 -6.67
C GLY A 194 10.50 -6.74 -6.62
N ALA A 195 9.95 -7.86 -6.16
CA ALA A 195 8.52 -8.07 -6.04
C ALA A 195 7.89 -7.36 -4.83
N GLY A 196 8.68 -6.83 -3.90
CA GLY A 196 8.22 -6.42 -2.57
C GLY A 196 7.14 -5.34 -2.57
N GLU A 197 7.29 -4.30 -3.39
CA GLU A 197 6.30 -3.21 -3.45
C GLU A 197 4.94 -3.71 -3.96
N ALA A 198 4.93 -4.43 -5.08
CA ALA A 198 3.70 -4.91 -5.71
C ALA A 198 3.10 -6.10 -4.95
N LEU A 199 3.91 -7.09 -4.59
CA LEU A 199 3.45 -8.28 -3.88
C LEU A 199 3.00 -7.96 -2.46
N GLY A 200 3.78 -7.14 -1.72
CA GLY A 200 3.41 -6.69 -0.38
C GLY A 200 2.13 -5.86 -0.39
N GLY A 201 2.01 -4.92 -1.34
CA GLY A 201 0.80 -4.11 -1.52
C GLY A 201 -0.43 -4.94 -1.91
N GLY A 202 -0.28 -5.88 -2.84
CA GLY A 202 -1.36 -6.77 -3.29
C GLY A 202 -1.85 -7.70 -2.17
N LEU A 203 -0.93 -8.31 -1.42
CA LEU A 203 -1.26 -9.19 -0.31
C LEU A 203 -1.87 -8.43 0.89
N ALA A 204 -1.47 -7.18 1.12
CA ALA A 204 -2.10 -6.34 2.13
C ALA A 204 -3.52 -5.89 1.72
N ALA A 205 -3.71 -5.53 0.44
CA ALA A 205 -4.99 -5.06 -0.08
C ALA A 205 -6.05 -6.16 -0.18
N LEU A 206 -5.66 -7.38 -0.57
CA LEU A 206 -6.56 -8.51 -0.79
C LEU A 206 -7.50 -8.81 0.39
N PRO A 207 -7.02 -9.06 1.63
CA PRO A 207 -7.91 -9.36 2.76
C PRO A 207 -8.82 -8.18 3.10
N ILE A 208 -8.33 -6.95 2.97
CA ILE A 208 -9.12 -5.74 3.23
C ILE A 208 -10.25 -5.61 2.20
N TRP A 209 -9.95 -5.82 0.93
CA TRP A 209 -10.95 -5.84 -0.14
C TRP A 209 -12.03 -6.90 0.12
N LEU A 210 -11.62 -8.13 0.47
CA LEU A 210 -12.56 -9.21 0.77
C LEU A 210 -13.49 -8.86 1.95
N ILE A 211 -12.97 -8.20 2.99
CA ILE A 211 -13.78 -7.72 4.11
C ILE A 211 -14.80 -6.69 3.65
N TYR A 212 -14.39 -5.67 2.88
CA TYR A 212 -15.30 -4.65 2.36
C TYR A 212 -16.38 -5.25 1.44
N LEU A 213 -15.99 -6.13 0.52
CA LEU A 213 -16.90 -6.81 -0.39
C LEU A 213 -17.93 -7.64 0.39
N TRP A 214 -17.49 -8.37 1.41
CA TRP A 214 -18.37 -9.13 2.28
C TRP A 214 -19.33 -8.23 3.08
N LEU A 215 -18.86 -7.07 3.57
CA LEU A 215 -19.72 -6.09 4.24
C LEU A 215 -20.80 -5.56 3.28
N VAL A 216 -20.44 -5.24 2.03
CA VAL A 216 -21.40 -4.83 0.99
C VAL A 216 -22.44 -5.92 0.76
N GLN A 217 -22.00 -7.18 0.57
CA GLN A 217 -22.92 -8.31 0.36
C GLN A 217 -23.87 -8.50 1.55
N ARG A 218 -23.39 -8.34 2.79
CA ARG A 218 -24.23 -8.41 3.99
C ARG A 218 -25.31 -7.33 4.00
N VAL A 219 -24.99 -6.11 3.59
CA VAL A 219 -25.97 -5.01 3.50
C VAL A 219 -27.02 -5.30 2.43
N LEU A 220 -26.61 -5.82 1.27
CA LEU A 220 -27.53 -6.14 0.17
C LEU A 220 -28.46 -7.32 0.47
N ARG A 221 -28.02 -8.27 1.32
CA ARG A 221 -28.81 -9.44 1.72
C ARG A 221 -29.77 -9.19 2.89
N ALA A 222 -29.72 -8.02 3.53
CA ALA A 222 -30.62 -7.71 4.65
C ALA A 222 -32.07 -7.57 4.16
N PRO A 223 -33.04 -8.29 4.75
CA PRO A 223 -34.44 -8.21 4.32
C PRO A 223 -35.00 -6.81 4.57
N VAL A 224 -35.73 -6.27 3.58
CA VAL A 224 -36.49 -5.02 3.72
C VAL A 224 -37.66 -5.29 4.65
N THR A 225 -37.58 -4.82 5.90
CA THR A 225 -38.75 -4.78 6.79
C THR A 225 -39.74 -3.76 6.23
N ARG A 226 -40.77 -4.24 5.50
CA ARG A 226 -41.91 -3.38 5.13
C ARG A 226 -42.64 -2.98 6.42
N PRO A 227 -42.99 -1.70 6.60
CA PRO A 227 -43.91 -1.34 7.67
C PRO A 227 -45.24 -2.04 7.41
N THR A 228 -45.69 -2.85 8.37
CA THR A 228 -47.08 -3.30 8.46
C THR A 228 -47.94 -2.06 8.62
N THR A 229 -48.61 -1.65 7.55
CA THR A 229 -49.77 -0.77 7.62
C THR A 229 -50.83 -1.49 8.45
N VAL A 230 -50.96 -1.10 9.72
CA VAL A 230 -52.13 -1.45 10.53
C VAL A 230 -53.25 -0.55 10.01
N ALA A 231 -54.27 -1.19 9.44
CA ALA A 231 -55.50 -0.56 8.98
C ALA A 231 -56.42 -0.23 10.16
#